data_AF-A0A7X6AQ84-F1
#
_entry.id   AF-A0A7X6AQ84-F1
#
_cell.length_a   1.000
_cell.length_b   1.000
_cell.length_c   1.000
_cell.angle_alpha   90.00
_cell.angle_beta   90.00
_cell.angle_gamma   90.00
#
_symmetry.space_group_name_H-M   'P 1'
#
loop_
_entity.id
_entity.type
_entity.pdbx_description
1 polymer ?
#
loop_
_entity_poly.entity_id
_entity_poly.type
_entity_poly.pdbx_seq_one_letter_code
_entity_poly.pdbx_strand_id
1 'polypeptide(L)' 'MQFRRIDNLPPYVFAQVDSRKISARRQGEDVVDLGFGNPDIPSAPPVVDKLVEAARNPRNHR' A
#
# COMPACT_ATOMS: atom_id res chain seq x y z
N MET A 1 0.58 -15.89 25.86
CA MET A 1 -0.47 -14.85 26.04
C MET A 1 -1.35 -14.87 24.80
N GLN A 2 -2.67 -14.88 24.94
CA GLN A 2 -3.59 -14.94 23.80
C GLN A 2 -4.24 -13.57 23.59
N PHE A 3 -4.09 -13.01 22.39
CA PHE A 3 -4.50 -11.65 22.06
C PHE A 3 -5.88 -11.67 21.39
N ARG A 4 -6.94 -11.73 22.21
CA ARG A 4 -8.35 -11.84 21.79
C ARG A 4 -8.81 -10.94 20.63
N ARG A 5 -8.18 -9.79 20.38
CA ARG A 5 -8.53 -8.92 19.24
C ARG A 5 -7.84 -9.30 17.94
N ILE A 6 -6.59 -9.77 18.01
CA ILE A 6 -5.80 -10.17 16.84
C ILE A 6 -6.35 -11.49 16.30
N ASP A 7 -6.66 -12.43 17.19
CA ASP A 7 -7.14 -13.77 16.83
C ASP A 7 -8.54 -13.75 16.15
N ASN A 8 -9.28 -12.64 16.26
CA ASN A 8 -10.62 -12.45 15.69
C ASN A 8 -10.63 -11.62 14.40
N LEU A 9 -9.48 -11.17 13.90
CA LEU A 9 -9.44 -10.44 12.64
C LEU A 9 -9.78 -11.39 11.48
N PRO A 10 -10.76 -11.06 10.64
CA PRO A 10 -11.08 -11.88 9.49
C PRO A 10 -9.89 -11.93 8.52
N PRO A 11 -9.71 -13.03 7.78
CA PRO A 11 -8.68 -13.11 6.74
C PRO A 11 -8.82 -11.97 5.73
N TYR A 12 -7.70 -11.36 5.36
CA TYR A 12 -7.68 -10.32 4.33
C TYR A 12 -7.93 -10.94 2.96
N VAL A 13 -9.18 -10.90 2.49
CA VAL A 13 -9.64 -11.56 1.25
C VAL A 13 -8.81 -11.14 0.04
N PHE A 14 -8.41 -9.87 -0.04
CA PHE A 14 -7.62 -9.36 -1.16
C PHE A 14 -6.21 -9.94 -1.24
N ALA A 15 -5.62 -10.45 -0.15
CA ALA A 15 -4.31 -11.10 -0.21
C ALA A 15 -4.30 -12.32 -1.15
N GLN A 16 -5.41 -13.09 -1.17
CA GLN A 16 -5.52 -14.25 -2.03
C GLN A 16 -5.69 -13.85 -3.50
N VAL A 17 -6.46 -12.79 -3.76
CA VAL A 17 -6.66 -12.24 -5.11
C VAL A 17 -5.35 -11.66 -5.64
N ASP A 18 -4.60 -10.92 -4.81
CA ASP A 18 -3.29 -10.37 -5.16
C ASP A 18 -2.27 -11.46 -5.50
N SER A 19 -2.24 -12.55 -4.73
CA SER A 19 -1.38 -13.70 -5.03
C SER A 19 -1.67 -14.28 -6.43
N ARG A 20 -2.94 -14.47 -6.76
CA ARG A 20 -3.37 -14.98 -8.07
C ARG A 20 -3.04 -14.01 -9.20
N LYS A 21 -3.32 -12.72 -8.99
CA LYS A 21 -2.98 -11.62 -9.92
C LYS A 21 -1.49 -11.59 -10.26
N ILE A 22 -0.63 -11.70 -9.24
CA ILE A 22 0.83 -11.74 -9.43
C ILE A 22 1.26 -12.98 -10.20
N SER A 23 0.68 -14.15 -9.89
CA SER A 23 0.98 -15.39 -10.61
C SER A 23 0.60 -15.31 -12.09
N ALA A 24 -0.60 -14.84 -12.42
CA ALA A 24 -1.07 -14.66 -13.79
C ALA A 24 -0.18 -13.70 -14.59
N ARG A 25 0.18 -12.54 -14.00
CA ARG A 25 1.15 -11.61 -14.61
C ARG A 25 2.50 -12.26 -14.90
N ARG A 26 3.02 -13.09 -13.99
CA ARG A 26 4.28 -13.83 -14.20
C ARG A 26 4.19 -14.89 -15.29
N GLN A 27 2.99 -15.39 -15.58
CA GLN A 27 2.71 -16.32 -16.68
C GLN A 27 2.53 -15.60 -18.02
N GLY A 28 2.62 -14.28 -18.05
CA GLY A 28 2.47 -13.47 -19.27
C GLY A 28 1.02 -13.13 -19.60
N GLU A 29 0.07 -13.36 -18.69
CA GLU A 29 -1.31 -12.94 -18.88
C GLU A 29 -1.46 -11.42 -18.78
N ASP A 30 -2.33 -10.86 -19.62
CA ASP A 30 -2.70 -9.44 -19.59
C ASP A 30 -3.75 -9.18 -18.49
N VAL A 31 -3.28 -8.76 -17.32
CA VAL A 31 -4.10 -8.61 -16.11
C VAL A 31 -4.40 -7.14 -15.82
N VAL A 32 -5.64 -6.73 -16.11
CA VAL A 32 -6.19 -5.42 -15.72
C VAL A 32 -6.68 -5.47 -14.28
N ASP A 33 -6.10 -4.63 -13.42
CA ASP A 33 -6.42 -4.58 -11.99
C ASP A 33 -7.30 -3.38 -11.66
N LEU A 34 -8.57 -3.67 -11.39
CA LEU A 34 -9.58 -2.69 -10.95
C LEU A 34 -9.97 -2.93 -9.47
N GLY A 35 -9.17 -3.70 -8.72
CA GLY A 35 -9.52 -4.15 -7.37
C GLY A 35 -9.29 -3.10 -6.28
N PHE A 36 -8.41 -2.13 -6.53
CA PHE A 36 -8.06 -1.08 -5.56
C PHE A 36 -8.37 0.31 -6.12
N GLY A 37 -9.05 1.13 -5.32
CA GLY A 37 -9.33 2.54 -5.61
C GLY A 37 -8.14 3.47 -5.34
N ASN A 38 -6.91 2.97 -5.47
CA ASN A 38 -5.72 3.78 -5.26
C ASN A 38 -5.47 4.65 -6.49
N PRO A 39 -5.11 5.93 -6.33
CA PRO A 39 -4.70 6.76 -7.46
C PRO A 39 -3.44 6.19 -8.11
N ASP A 40 -3.40 6.24 -9.43
CA ASP A 40 -2.26 5.86 -10.28
C ASP A 40 -1.30 7.02 -10.55
N ILE A 41 -1.74 8.25 -10.28
CA ILE A 41 -0.95 9.47 -10.42
C ILE A 41 -0.06 9.73 -9.18
N PRO A 42 1.13 10.34 -9.36
CA PRO A 42 2.00 10.69 -8.26
C PRO A 42 1.40 11.81 -7.39
N SER A 43 1.85 11.87 -6.13
CA SER A 43 1.61 13.02 -5.27
C SER A 43 2.09 14.32 -5.92
N ALA A 44 1.34 15.41 -5.74
CA ALA A 44 1.69 16.70 -6.32
C ALA A 44 3.08 17.19 -5.86
N PRO A 45 3.93 17.76 -6.76
CA PRO A 45 5.30 18.15 -6.41
C PRO A 45 5.43 19.04 -5.17
N PRO A 46 4.59 20.09 -4.97
CA PRO A 46 4.70 20.95 -3.78
C PRO A 46 4.49 20.21 -2.46
N VAL A 47 3.69 19.13 -2.46
CA VAL A 47 3.45 18.30 -1.28
C VAL A 47 4.69 17.46 -0.95
N VAL A 48 5.29 16.86 -1.97
CA VAL A 48 6.53 16.09 -1.82
C VAL A 48 7.67 17.01 -1.35
N ASP A 49 7.81 18.20 -1.95
CA ASP A 49 8.83 19.17 -1.57
C ASP A 49 8.67 19.63 -0.11
N LYS A 50 7.43 19.89 0.33
CA LYS A 50 7.17 20.27 1.72
C LYS A 50 7.49 19.14 2.69
N LEU A 51 7.19 17.90 2.32
CA LEU A 51 7.55 16.72 3.10
C LEU A 51 9.07 16.63 3.27
N VAL A 52 9.84 16.82 2.19
CA VAL A 52 11.30 16.80 2.21
C VAL A 52 11.86 17.93 3.08
N GLU A 53 11.33 19.15 2.95
CA GLU A 53 11.72 20.30 3.78
C GLU A 53 11.50 19.99 5.27
N ALA A 54 10.31 19.49 5.63
CA ALA A 54 9.96 19.18 7.00
C ALA A 54 10.83 18.06 7.59
N ALA A 55 11.13 17.02 6.81
CA ALA A 55 12.02 15.93 7.23
C ALA A 55 13.46 16.40 7.47
N ARG A 56 13.92 17.42 6.74
CA ARG A 56 15.27 17.99 6.90
C ARG A 56 15.39 18.95 8.06
N ASN A 57 14.29 19.46 8.61
CA ASN A 57 14.32 20.41 9.72
C ASN A 57 14.65 19.69 11.05
N PRO A 58 15.83 19.92 11.68
CA PRO A 58 16.22 19.23 12.91
C PRO A 58 15.30 19.52 14.10
N ARG A 59 14.53 20.61 14.05
CA ARG A 59 13.57 20.97 15.10
C ARG A 59 12.40 19.99 15.19
N ASN A 60 12.09 19.27 14.11
CA ASN A 60 11.00 18.31 14.05
C ASN A 60 11.36 16.93 14.64
N HIS A 61 12.63 16.70 14.99
CA HIS A 61 13.13 15.41 15.51
C HIS A 61 13.36 15.41 17.03
N ARG A 62 12.72 16.33 17.74
CA ARG A 62 12.81 16.46 19.20
C ARG A 62 11.50 16.06 19.85
#